data_AF-A0A9P8CUX8-F1
#
_entry.id   AF-A0A9P8CUX8-F1
#
_cell.length_a   1.000
_cell.length_b   1.000
_cell.length_c   1.000
_cell.angle_alpha   90.00
_cell.angle_beta   90.00
_cell.angle_gamma   90.00
#
_symmetry.space_group_name_H-M   'P 1'
#
loop_
_entity.id
_entity.type
_entity.pdbx_description
1 polymer ?
#
loop_
_entity_poly.entity_id
_entity_poly.type
_entity_poly.pdbx_seq_one_letter_code
_entity_poly.pdbx_strand_id
1 'polypeptide(L)'
;MILETVRMMMNMFDRDGDGSISFNEFIGLWNYIEKWKNCFRTYDLDGSGTIDGIELQKALRGFGYNLSEAIVSLIVTKYDVRGQGDISFDNFVQSCVTVQTLTDAFRRIDQAGTGVVTMTYEQFLGLVINNR
;
A
#
# COMPACT_ATOMS: atom_id res chain seq x y z
N MET A 1 -14.62 -2.66 -4.80
CA MET A 1 -13.99 -1.93 -3.69
C MET A 1 -14.61 -2.44 -2.41
N ILE A 2 -13.84 -3.21 -1.65
CA ILE A 2 -14.27 -3.80 -0.38
C ILE A 2 -14.41 -2.69 0.69
N LEU A 3 -15.38 -2.83 1.60
CA LEU A 3 -15.72 -1.84 2.64
C LEU A 3 -14.51 -1.42 3.51
N GLU A 4 -13.56 -2.34 3.70
CA GLU A 4 -12.36 -2.12 4.49
C GLU A 4 -11.39 -1.14 3.82
N THR A 5 -11.17 -1.26 2.51
CA THR A 5 -10.34 -0.32 1.75
C THR A 5 -10.97 1.07 1.70
N VAL A 6 -12.30 1.14 1.60
CA VAL A 6 -13.03 2.42 1.68
C VAL A 6 -12.85 3.07 3.05
N ARG A 7 -12.99 2.31 4.15
CA ARG A 7 -12.73 2.84 5.51
C ARG A 7 -11.30 3.32 5.69
N MET A 8 -10.31 2.57 5.19
CA MET A 8 -8.91 3.00 5.24
C MET A 8 -8.71 4.32 4.49
N MET A 9 -9.27 4.44 3.28
CA MET A 9 -9.19 5.66 2.49
C MET A 9 -9.94 6.84 3.14
N MET A 10 -11.09 6.61 3.78
CA MET A 10 -11.79 7.65 4.52
C MET A 10 -10.95 8.16 5.70
N ASN A 11 -10.41 7.26 6.53
CA ASN A 11 -9.57 7.63 7.67
C ASN A 11 -8.29 8.41 7.28
N MET A 12 -7.78 8.23 6.05
CA MET A 12 -6.62 8.99 5.57
C MET A 12 -6.94 10.47 5.26
N PHE A 13 -8.21 10.79 4.98
CA PHE A 13 -8.64 12.10 4.51
C PHE A 13 -9.62 12.81 5.44
N ASP A 14 -10.23 12.09 6.38
CA ASP A 14 -11.00 12.62 7.51
C ASP A 14 -10.05 13.37 8.47
N ARG A 15 -9.94 14.68 8.27
CA ARG A 15 -9.01 15.55 9.01
C ARG A 15 -9.61 16.08 10.30
N ASP A 16 -10.93 16.24 10.35
CA ASP A 16 -11.63 16.70 11.54
C ASP A 16 -12.05 15.54 12.47
N GLY A 17 -11.90 14.29 12.01
CA GLY A 17 -12.12 13.08 12.78
C GLY A 17 -13.59 12.81 13.08
N ASP A 18 -14.49 13.39 12.27
CA ASP A 18 -15.93 13.29 12.47
C ASP A 18 -16.53 11.95 11.96
N GLY A 19 -15.70 11.11 11.35
CA GLY A 19 -16.08 9.81 10.80
C GLY A 19 -16.84 9.90 9.48
N SER A 20 -16.94 11.09 8.90
CA SER A 20 -17.54 11.41 7.61
C SER A 20 -16.50 12.04 6.67
N ILE A 21 -16.91 12.37 5.45
CA ILE A 21 -16.05 13.06 4.48
C ILE A 21 -16.78 14.31 4.03
N SER A 22 -16.30 15.46 4.47
CA SER A 22 -16.76 16.76 3.99
C SER A 22 -16.42 16.95 2.51
N PHE A 23 -17.05 17.93 1.84
CA PHE A 23 -16.78 18.18 0.42
C PHE A 23 -15.29 18.48 0.13
N ASN A 24 -14.61 19.18 1.03
CA ASN A 24 -13.18 19.49 0.87
C ASN A 24 -12.30 18.24 1.00
N GLU A 25 -12.63 17.34 1.92
CA GLU A 25 -11.92 16.06 2.09
C GLU A 25 -12.23 15.11 0.93
N PHE A 26 -13.46 15.15 0.41
CA PHE A 26 -13.86 14.40 -0.78
C PHE A 26 -13.03 14.78 -2.00
N ILE A 27 -12.74 16.07 -2.21
CA ILE A 27 -11.85 16.50 -3.31
C ILE A 27 -10.46 15.86 -3.15
N GLY A 28 -9.93 15.83 -1.92
CA GLY A 28 -8.66 15.18 -1.62
C GLY A 28 -8.68 13.68 -1.94
N LEU A 29 -9.71 12.99 -1.43
CA LEU A 29 -9.93 11.56 -1.65
C LEU A 29 -10.11 11.23 -3.13
N TRP A 30 -10.92 12.00 -3.85
CA TRP A 30 -11.19 11.81 -5.28
C TRP A 30 -9.91 11.94 -6.10
N ASN A 31 -9.14 13.01 -5.87
CA ASN A 31 -7.86 13.22 -6.54
C ASN A 31 -6.86 12.09 -6.22
N TYR A 32 -6.87 11.56 -5.00
CA TYR A 32 -6.06 10.41 -4.61
C TYR A 32 -6.47 9.15 -5.37
N ILE A 33 -7.78 8.84 -5.43
CA ILE A 33 -8.31 7.70 -6.17
C ILE A 33 -7.99 7.81 -7.66
N GLU A 34 -8.13 8.98 -8.29
CA GLU A 34 -7.81 9.17 -9.70
C GLU A 34 -6.32 8.93 -9.99
N LYS A 35 -5.43 9.43 -9.13
CA LYS A 35 -3.99 9.17 -9.24
C LYS A 35 -3.70 7.67 -9.16
N TRP A 36 -4.30 6.96 -8.19
CA TRP A 36 -4.14 5.52 -8.07
C TRP A 36 -4.71 4.75 -9.27
N LYS A 37 -5.86 5.15 -9.80
CA LYS A 37 -6.42 4.53 -11.02
C LYS A 37 -5.50 4.71 -12.23
N ASN A 38 -4.93 5.90 -12.42
CA ASN A 38 -3.97 6.15 -13.49
C ASN A 38 -2.71 5.31 -13.31
N CYS A 39 -2.23 5.22 -12.07
CA CYS A 39 -1.08 4.39 -11.74
C CYS A 39 -1.34 2.91 -12.00
N PHE A 40 -2.48 2.38 -11.55
CA PHE A 40 -2.90 1.00 -11.78
C PHE A 40 -2.93 0.67 -13.28
N ARG A 41 -3.58 1.52 -14.08
CA ARG A 41 -3.63 1.38 -15.55
C ARG A 41 -2.26 1.44 -16.23
N THR A 42 -1.27 2.04 -15.59
CA THR A 42 0.10 2.08 -16.14
C THR A 42 0.82 0.75 -15.96
N TYR A 43 0.45 -0.02 -14.94
CA TYR A 43 1.11 -1.28 -14.58
C TYR A 43 0.30 -2.53 -14.90
N ASP A 44 -1.01 -2.40 -15.14
CA ASP A 44 -1.85 -3.43 -15.79
C ASP A 44 -1.49 -3.44 -17.29
N LEU A 45 -0.44 -4.18 -17.62
CA LEU A 45 0.21 -4.15 -18.94
C LEU A 45 -0.55 -4.99 -19.96
N ASP A 46 -1.23 -6.02 -19.50
CA ASP A 46 -2.06 -6.89 -20.35
C ASP A 46 -3.53 -6.44 -20.43
N GLY A 47 -3.94 -5.46 -19.62
CA GLY A 47 -5.29 -4.93 -19.60
C GLY A 47 -6.30 -5.89 -18.98
N SER A 48 -5.84 -6.81 -18.13
CA SER A 48 -6.66 -7.79 -17.41
C SER A 48 -7.62 -7.15 -16.41
N GLY A 49 -7.35 -5.91 -15.98
CA GLY A 49 -8.06 -5.26 -14.88
C GLY A 49 -7.63 -5.78 -13.50
N THR A 50 -6.56 -6.57 -13.45
CA THR A 50 -5.88 -7.05 -12.24
C THR A 50 -4.38 -6.77 -12.38
N ILE A 51 -3.61 -7.05 -11.34
CA ILE A 51 -2.15 -6.92 -11.35
C ILE A 51 -1.57 -8.26 -10.94
N ASP A 52 -0.72 -8.85 -11.78
CA ASP A 52 0.01 -10.06 -11.43
C ASP A 52 1.29 -9.76 -10.62
N GLY A 53 2.04 -10.80 -10.25
CA GLY A 53 3.29 -10.62 -9.51
C GLY A 53 4.41 -9.88 -10.26
N ILE A 54 4.48 -10.02 -11.59
CA ILE A 54 5.47 -9.36 -12.44
C ILE A 54 5.14 -7.87 -12.57
N GLU A 55 3.87 -7.56 -12.76
CA GLU A 55 3.34 -6.20 -12.82
C GLU A 55 3.48 -5.49 -11.48
N LEU A 56 3.17 -6.17 -10.37
CA LEU A 56 3.40 -5.63 -9.03
C LEU A 56 4.89 -5.34 -8.79
N GLN A 57 5.79 -6.23 -9.20
CA GLN A 57 7.23 -5.99 -9.08
C GLN A 57 7.66 -4.74 -9.85
N LYS A 58 7.15 -4.55 -11.08
CA LYS A 58 7.41 -3.34 -11.88
C LYS A 58 6.84 -2.09 -11.22
N ALA A 59 5.64 -2.16 -10.66
CA ALA A 59 5.00 -1.05 -9.95
C ALA A 59 5.82 -0.62 -8.73
N LEU A 60 6.16 -1.57 -7.85
CA LEU A 60 6.94 -1.32 -6.64
C LEU A 60 8.33 -0.76 -6.98
N ARG A 61 8.98 -1.28 -8.02
CA ARG A 61 10.25 -0.73 -8.52
C ARG A 61 10.09 0.69 -9.05
N GLY A 62 9.01 0.97 -9.77
CA GLY A 62 8.66 2.32 -10.24
C GLY A 62 8.43 3.32 -9.10
N PHE A 63 7.93 2.84 -7.96
CA PHE A 63 7.80 3.64 -6.73
C PHE A 63 9.11 3.77 -5.93
N GLY A 64 10.21 3.17 -6.41
CA GLY A 64 11.51 3.22 -5.75
C GLY A 64 11.72 2.14 -4.68
N TYR A 65 10.85 1.13 -4.60
CA TYR A 65 11.02 -0.03 -3.73
C TYR A 65 11.71 -1.17 -4.48
N ASN A 66 12.94 -1.50 -4.09
CA ASN A 66 13.69 -2.62 -4.66
C ASN A 66 13.53 -3.86 -3.79
N LEU A 67 12.41 -4.57 -3.96
CA LEU A 67 12.08 -5.78 -3.20
C LEU A 67 12.48 -7.05 -3.96
N SER A 68 12.83 -8.11 -3.23
CA SER A 68 13.08 -9.41 -3.82
C SER A 68 11.79 -10.07 -4.31
N GLU A 69 11.91 -10.95 -5.31
CA GLU A 69 10.76 -11.70 -5.85
C GLU A 69 10.00 -12.48 -4.77
N ALA A 70 10.73 -13.02 -3.77
CA ALA A 70 10.12 -13.73 -2.64
C ALA A 70 9.19 -12.81 -1.82
N ILE A 71 9.59 -11.56 -1.58
CA ILE A 71 8.74 -10.59 -0.86
C ILE A 71 7.56 -10.15 -1.72
N VAL A 72 7.77 -9.91 -3.02
CA VAL A 72 6.68 -9.57 -3.94
C VAL A 72 5.64 -10.69 -4.00
N SER A 73 6.08 -11.94 -4.12
CA SER A 73 5.19 -13.12 -4.11
C SER A 73 4.41 -13.25 -2.80
N LEU A 74 5.06 -12.96 -1.66
CA LEU A 74 4.39 -12.91 -0.36
C LEU A 74 3.32 -11.81 -0.31
N ILE A 75 3.58 -10.64 -0.90
CA ILE A 75 2.59 -9.55 -1.00
C ILE A 75 1.42 -10.01 -1.88
N VAL A 76 1.66 -10.56 -3.06
CA VAL A 76 0.57 -11.09 -3.93
C VAL A 76 -0.27 -12.09 -3.15
N THR A 77 0.35 -13.10 -2.53
CA THR A 77 -0.37 -14.13 -1.77
C THR A 77 -1.18 -13.55 -0.62
N LYS A 78 -0.68 -12.50 0.05
CA LYS A 78 -1.38 -11.85 1.16
C LYS A 78 -2.62 -11.06 0.71
N TYR A 79 -2.58 -10.48 -0.49
CA TYR A 79 -3.62 -9.58 -1.00
C TYR A 79 -4.46 -10.20 -2.13
N ASP A 80 -4.13 -11.43 -2.56
CA ASP A 80 -4.94 -12.23 -3.47
C ASP A 80 -6.09 -12.90 -2.70
N VAL A 81 -7.15 -12.14 -2.48
CA VAL A 81 -8.37 -12.61 -1.80
C VAL A 81 -9.12 -13.67 -2.62
N ARG A 82 -8.90 -13.71 -3.94
CA ARG A 82 -9.64 -14.59 -4.87
C ARG A 82 -8.90 -15.91 -5.15
N GLY A 83 -7.62 -16.01 -4.81
CA GLY A 83 -6.77 -17.16 -5.09
C GLY A 83 -6.46 -17.31 -6.59
N GLN A 84 -6.43 -16.22 -7.33
CA GLN A 84 -6.23 -16.22 -8.79
C GLN A 84 -4.77 -15.97 -9.20
N GLY A 85 -3.89 -15.69 -8.24
CA GLY A 85 -2.52 -15.24 -8.49
C GLY A 85 -2.41 -13.78 -8.92
N ASP A 86 -3.50 -13.02 -8.79
CA ASP A 86 -3.59 -11.61 -9.14
C ASP A 86 -4.18 -10.77 -8.00
N ILE A 87 -3.98 -9.45 -8.08
CA ILE A 87 -4.54 -8.49 -7.13
C ILE A 87 -5.47 -7.51 -7.85
N SER A 88 -6.66 -7.31 -7.28
CA SER A 88 -7.60 -6.29 -7.74
C SER A 88 -7.12 -4.88 -7.40
N PHE A 89 -7.71 -3.86 -8.03
CA PHE A 89 -7.37 -2.45 -7.78
C PHE A 89 -7.36 -2.06 -6.29
N ASP A 90 -8.38 -2.45 -5.54
CA ASP A 90 -8.48 -2.16 -4.11
C ASP A 90 -7.35 -2.82 -3.31
N ASN A 91 -7.04 -4.08 -3.62
CA ASN A 91 -5.96 -4.82 -2.98
C ASN A 91 -4.57 -4.32 -3.41
N PHE A 92 -4.42 -3.80 -4.63
CA PHE A 92 -3.23 -3.12 -5.09
C PHE A 92 -2.98 -1.82 -4.31
N VAL A 93 -4.00 -0.98 -4.12
CA VAL A 93 -3.83 0.24 -3.33
C VAL A 93 -3.48 -0.10 -1.88
N GLN A 94 -4.18 -1.08 -1.28
CA GLN A 94 -3.90 -1.49 0.09
C GLN A 94 -2.49 -2.07 0.26
N SER A 95 -2.02 -2.87 -0.70
CA SER A 95 -0.66 -3.44 -0.64
C SER A 95 0.41 -2.36 -0.77
N CYS A 96 0.24 -1.41 -1.68
CA CYS A 96 1.18 -0.29 -1.87
C CYS A 96 1.23 0.64 -0.65
N VAL A 97 0.07 0.98 -0.08
CA VAL A 97 -0.02 1.77 1.16
C VAL A 97 0.68 1.03 2.31
N THR A 98 0.47 -0.28 2.43
CA THR A 98 1.14 -1.08 3.47
C THR A 98 2.66 -1.08 3.31
N VAL A 99 3.17 -1.28 2.09
CA VAL A 99 4.60 -1.21 1.79
C VAL A 99 5.16 0.17 2.12
N GLN A 100 4.47 1.25 1.75
CA GLN A 100 4.86 2.62 2.05
C GLN A 100 4.94 2.85 3.57
N THR A 101 3.86 2.56 4.31
CA THR A 101 3.77 2.78 5.76
C THR A 101 4.87 2.03 6.51
N LEU A 102 5.10 0.75 6.17
CA LEU A 102 6.16 -0.05 6.79
C LEU A 102 7.56 0.46 6.41
N THR A 103 7.75 0.90 5.16
CA THR A 103 9.03 1.47 4.73
C THR A 103 9.33 2.78 5.45
N ASP A 104 8.33 3.65 5.61
CA ASP A 104 8.48 4.91 6.33
C ASP A 104 8.76 4.67 7.81
N ALA A 105 8.10 3.69 8.44
CA ALA A 105 8.38 3.29 9.81
C ALA A 105 9.82 2.74 9.96
N PHE A 106 10.28 1.91 9.04
CA PHE A 106 11.64 1.39 9.02
C PHE A 106 12.68 2.52 8.88
N ARG A 107 12.46 3.45 7.93
CA ARG A 107 13.37 4.58 7.66
C ARG A 107 13.50 5.55 8.83
N ARG A 108 12.47 5.70 9.66
CA ARG A 108 12.58 6.51 10.90
C ARG A 108 13.63 5.97 11.86
N ILE A 109 13.84 4.65 11.83
CA ILE A 109 14.84 3.95 12.66
C ILE A 109 16.18 3.89 11.92
N ASP A 110 16.16 3.56 10.62
CA ASP A 110 17.36 3.54 9.76
C ASP A 110 17.76 4.93 9.27
N GLN A 111 18.05 5.85 10.19
CA GLN A 111 18.42 7.24 9.85
C GLN A 111 19.71 7.32 9.01
N ALA A 112 20.57 6.31 9.12
CA ALA A 112 21.81 6.22 8.35
C ALA A 112 21.63 5.59 6.96
N GLY A 113 20.43 5.09 6.62
CA GLY A 113 20.13 4.51 5.31
C GLY A 113 20.93 3.24 4.99
N THR A 114 21.27 2.45 6.02
CA THR A 114 22.10 1.26 5.89
C THR A 114 21.32 0.05 5.36
N GLY A 115 19.99 0.09 5.42
CA GLY A 115 19.11 -1.04 5.13
C GLY A 115 19.05 -2.07 6.25
N VAL A 116 19.68 -1.83 7.41
CA VAL A 116 19.70 -2.73 8.56
C VAL A 116 19.45 -1.94 9.84
N VAL A 117 18.55 -2.44 10.69
CA VAL A 117 18.25 -1.83 11.98
C VAL A 117 18.41 -2.85 13.10
N THR A 118 18.95 -2.42 14.23
CA THR A 118 18.94 -3.18 15.48
C THR A 118 17.89 -2.56 16.39
N MET A 119 16.92 -3.37 16.85
CA MET A 119 15.86 -2.91 17.74
C MET A 119 15.53 -3.97 18.79
N THR A 120 15.00 -3.54 19.93
CA THR A 120 14.50 -4.45 20.96
C THR A 120 13.16 -5.07 20.54
N TYR A 121 12.75 -6.14 21.23
CA TYR A 121 11.44 -6.76 21.00
C TYR A 121 10.27 -5.78 21.18
N GLU A 122 10.31 -4.93 22.20
CA GLU A 122 9.25 -3.93 22.44
C GLU A 122 9.21 -2.87 21.34
N GLN A 123 10.36 -2.44 20.82
CA GLN A 123 10.42 -1.52 19.68
C GLN A 123 9.84 -2.15 18.41
N PHE A 124 10.11 -3.44 18.19
CA PHE A 124 9.50 -4.19 17.09
C PHE A 124 7.98 -4.27 17.22
N LEU A 125 7.47 -4.62 18.41
CA LEU A 125 6.03 -4.64 18.65
C LEU A 125 5.39 -3.27 18.44
N GLY A 126 5.99 -2.21 18.98
CA GLY A 126 5.51 -0.84 18.79
C GLY A 126 5.48 -0.42 17.32
N LEU A 127 6.48 -0.81 16.54
CA LEU A 127 6.51 -0.58 15.10
C LEU A 127 5.34 -1.30 14.42
N VAL A 128 5.14 -2.59 14.66
CA VAL A 128 4.10 -3.36 13.97
C VAL A 128 2.69 -2.90 14.36
N ILE A 129 2.46 -2.59 15.65
CA ILE A 129 1.15 -2.20 16.16
C ILE A 129 0.74 -0.80 15.67
N ASN A 130 1.66 0.17 15.65
CA ASN A 130 1.34 1.53 15.22
C ASN A 130 1.16 1.68 13.71
N ASN A 131 1.49 0.64 12.93
CA ASN A 131 1.39 0.63 11.46
C ASN A 131 0.34 -0.37 10.94
N ARG A 132 -0.55 -0.86 11.82
CA ARG A 132 -1.71 -1.70 11.48
C ARG A 132 -3.01 -0.91 11.49
#